data_AF-A0A8X7PUR5-F1
#
_entry.id   AF-A0A8X7PUR5-F1
#
_cell.length_a   1.000
_cell.length_b   1.000
_cell.length_c   1.000
_cell.angle_alpha   90.00
_cell.angle_beta   90.00
_cell.angle_gamma   90.00
#
_symmetry.space_group_name_H-M   'P 1'
#
loop_
_entity.id
_entity.type
_entity.pdbx_description
1 polymer ?
#
loop_
_entity_poly.entity_id
_entity_poly.type
_entity_poly.pdbx_seq_one_letter_code
_entity_poly.pdbx_strand_id
1 'polypeptide(L)'
;MANVLISASQKIPESAKKTFARKALPPLVHSLKFISAPEVRAACIQVLFSAMYHLKSTLLPFASDLLKLALRFLEQGSEKEKLAGAKLMASLMASEDVILERISEGLIEARSVLSKASLSDPSQDVREVCDKLLACITPS
;
A
#
# COMPACT_ATOMS: atom_id res chain seq x y z
N MET A 1 13.42 9.61 9.75
CA MET A 1 13.28 10.02 8.34
C MET A 1 11.87 9.79 7.79
N ALA A 2 11.20 8.66 8.09
CA ALA A 2 9.82 8.39 7.61
C ALA A 2 8.82 9.54 7.87
N ASN A 3 8.82 10.11 9.09
CA ASN A 3 7.94 11.23 9.44
C ASN A 3 8.10 12.47 8.54
N VAL A 4 9.31 12.72 8.02
CA VAL A 4 9.58 13.84 7.11
C VAL A 4 8.90 13.58 5.76
N LEU A 5 8.98 12.37 5.22
CA LEU A 5 8.36 12.00 3.95
C LEU A 5 6.83 11.92 4.07
N ILE A 6 6.32 11.47 5.22
CA ILE A 6 4.88 11.51 5.55
C ILE A 6 4.41 12.98 5.58
N SER A 7 5.10 13.84 6.32
CA SER A 7 4.74 15.27 6.39
C SER A 7 4.88 15.96 5.02
N ALA A 8 5.86 15.57 4.21
CA ALA A 8 6.00 16.10 2.86
C ALA A 8 4.79 15.72 2.00
N SER A 9 4.39 14.44 2.00
CA SER A 9 3.21 13.97 1.28
C SER A 9 1.94 14.75 1.64
N GLN A 10 1.81 15.15 2.91
CA GLN A 10 0.67 15.92 3.43
C GLN A 10 0.68 17.41 3.05
N LYS A 11 1.85 18.05 3.09
CA LYS A 11 1.95 19.51 3.14
C LYS A 11 2.53 20.14 1.88
N ILE A 12 3.05 19.35 0.94
CA ILE A 12 3.61 19.93 -0.29
C ILE A 12 2.51 20.56 -1.16
N PRO A 13 2.78 21.71 -1.80
CA PRO A 13 1.84 22.33 -2.74
C PRO A 13 1.51 21.41 -3.92
N GLU A 14 0.32 21.57 -4.49
CA GLU A 14 -0.17 20.76 -5.62
C GLU A 14 0.83 20.72 -6.79
N SER A 15 1.44 21.86 -7.11
CA SER A 15 2.45 22.00 -8.17
C SER A 15 3.71 21.16 -7.94
N ALA A 16 4.02 20.82 -6.68
CA ALA A 16 5.20 20.05 -6.30
C ALA A 16 4.93 18.54 -6.17
N LYS A 17 3.67 18.12 -6.06
CA LYS A 17 3.28 16.71 -5.82
C LYS A 17 3.85 15.75 -6.86
N LYS A 18 3.73 16.10 -8.16
CA LYS A 18 4.23 15.28 -9.27
C LYS A 18 5.74 15.10 -9.20
N THR A 19 6.48 16.17 -8.92
CA THR A 19 7.94 16.13 -8.81
C THR A 19 8.37 15.31 -7.58
N PHE A 20 7.69 15.50 -6.45
CA PHE A 20 7.94 14.72 -5.25
C PHE A 20 7.71 13.23 -5.48
N ALA A 21 6.55 12.84 -6.03
CA ALA A 21 6.22 11.45 -6.33
C ALA A 21 7.28 10.77 -7.19
N ARG A 22 7.69 11.42 -8.29
CA ARG A 22 8.70 10.89 -9.22
C ARG A 22 10.09 10.73 -8.59
N LYS A 23 10.46 11.59 -7.64
CA LYS A 23 11.79 11.55 -7.02
C LYS A 23 11.85 10.68 -5.77
N ALA A 24 10.79 10.67 -4.96
CA ALA A 24 10.79 10.00 -3.67
C ALA A 24 10.36 8.53 -3.76
N LEU A 25 9.36 8.20 -4.59
CA LEU A 25 8.75 6.87 -4.56
C LEU A 25 9.58 5.78 -5.22
N PRO A 26 10.16 5.96 -6.43
CA PRO A 26 10.93 4.88 -7.05
C PRO A 26 12.12 4.40 -6.20
N PRO A 27 12.93 5.30 -5.62
CA PRO A 27 14.00 4.86 -4.71
C PRO A 27 13.46 4.14 -3.47
N LEU A 28 12.37 4.62 -2.88
CA LEU A 28 11.77 4.01 -1.70
C LEU A 28 11.26 2.58 -1.99
N VAL A 29 10.54 2.39 -3.10
CA VAL A 29 10.06 1.07 -3.55
C VAL A 29 11.23 0.14 -3.86
N HIS A 30 12.30 0.65 -4.46
CA HIS A 30 13.51 -0.12 -4.73
C HIS A 30 14.22 -0.55 -3.43
N SER A 31 14.41 0.37 -2.48
CA SER A 31 15.06 0.09 -1.19
C SER A 31 14.35 -0.97 -0.37
N LEU A 32 13.01 -1.06 -0.45
CA LEU A 32 12.23 -2.10 0.24
C LEU A 32 12.64 -3.54 -0.14
N LYS A 33 13.30 -3.74 -1.28
CA LYS A 33 13.83 -5.06 -1.69
C LYS A 33 15.09 -5.47 -0.93
N PHE A 34 15.83 -4.50 -0.37
CA PHE A 34 17.16 -4.72 0.22
C PHE A 34 17.21 -4.44 1.73
N ILE A 35 16.21 -3.75 2.28
CA ILE A 35 16.13 -3.50 3.72
C ILE A 35 15.84 -4.82 4.45
N SER A 36 16.77 -5.26 5.31
CA SER A 36 16.60 -6.49 6.09
C SER A 36 15.70 -6.33 7.32
N ALA A 37 15.66 -5.13 7.92
CA ALA A 37 14.91 -4.85 9.14
C ALA A 37 13.39 -4.71 8.87
N PRO A 38 12.54 -5.59 9.43
CA PRO A 38 11.09 -5.56 9.23
C PRO A 38 10.43 -4.24 9.67
N GLU A 39 10.88 -3.65 10.77
CA GLU A 39 10.35 -2.40 11.31
C GLU A 39 10.62 -1.23 10.36
N VAL A 40 11.79 -1.23 9.73
CA VAL A 40 12.16 -0.21 8.74
C VAL A 40 11.34 -0.39 7.47
N ARG A 41 11.14 -1.63 7.01
CA ARG A 41 10.25 -1.90 5.86
C ARG A 41 8.82 -1.46 6.16
N ALA A 42 8.28 -1.79 7.34
CA ALA A 42 6.94 -1.34 7.75
C ALA A 42 6.80 0.18 7.74
N ALA A 43 7.80 0.91 8.25
CA ALA A 43 7.81 2.38 8.22
C ALA A 43 7.87 2.94 6.78
N CYS A 44 8.64 2.30 5.90
CA CYS A 44 8.69 2.65 4.48
C CYS A 44 7.34 2.42 3.79
N ILE A 45 6.64 1.32 4.09
CA ILE A 45 5.29 1.06 3.56
C ILE A 45 4.30 2.11 4.09
N GLN A 46 4.41 2.54 5.35
CA GLN A 46 3.59 3.63 5.89
C GLN A 46 3.82 4.96 5.16
N VAL A 47 5.05 5.26 4.72
CA VAL A 47 5.33 6.41 3.86
C VAL A 47 4.59 6.28 2.53
N LEU A 48 4.61 5.10 1.91
CA LEU A 48 3.88 4.84 0.66
C LEU A 48 2.37 4.98 0.83
N PHE A 49 1.82 4.47 1.94
CA PHE A 49 0.41 4.67 2.31
C PHE A 49 0.06 6.16 2.39
N SER A 50 0.86 6.95 3.11
CA SER A 50 0.65 8.40 3.24
C SER A 50 0.75 9.10 1.88
N ALA A 51 1.74 8.72 1.07
CA ALA A 51 1.87 9.23 -0.29
C ALA A 51 0.62 8.92 -1.13
N MET A 52 0.13 7.69 -1.10
CA MET A 52 -1.10 7.29 -1.81
C MET A 52 -2.31 8.11 -1.36
N TYR A 53 -2.48 8.27 -0.06
CA TYR A 53 -3.62 8.99 0.52
C TYR A 53 -3.63 10.48 0.17
N HIS A 54 -2.46 11.15 0.17
CA HIS A 54 -2.38 12.60 -0.01
C HIS A 54 -2.05 13.06 -1.45
N LEU A 55 -1.38 12.22 -2.24
CA LEU A 55 -0.99 12.56 -3.63
C LEU A 55 -1.99 12.03 -4.67
N LYS A 56 -2.86 11.07 -4.32
CA LYS A 56 -3.99 10.58 -5.13
C LYS A 56 -3.58 10.25 -6.58
N SER A 57 -4.32 10.71 -7.59
CA SER A 57 -4.05 10.45 -9.02
C SER A 57 -2.66 10.85 -9.51
N THR A 58 -1.92 11.68 -8.78
CA THR A 58 -0.49 11.89 -9.05
C THR A 58 0.30 10.57 -9.09
N LEU A 59 -0.19 9.55 -8.37
CA LEU A 59 0.43 8.24 -8.25
C LEU A 59 -0.12 7.19 -9.20
N LEU A 60 -0.98 7.57 -10.15
CA LEU A 60 -1.48 6.68 -11.20
C LEU A 60 -0.38 5.86 -11.89
N PRO A 61 0.81 6.42 -12.24
CA PRO A 61 1.89 5.64 -12.85
C PRO A 61 2.47 4.54 -11.96
N PHE A 62 2.29 4.64 -10.64
CA PHE A 62 2.86 3.72 -9.65
C PHE A 62 1.82 2.78 -9.03
N ALA A 63 0.51 3.02 -9.27
CA ALA A 63 -0.57 2.35 -8.56
C ALA A 63 -0.49 0.81 -8.61
N SER A 64 -0.25 0.23 -9.79
CA SER A 64 -0.14 -1.22 -9.96
C SER A 64 1.07 -1.80 -9.22
N ASP A 65 2.21 -1.10 -9.21
CA ASP A 65 3.42 -1.54 -8.50
C ASP A 65 3.25 -1.44 -6.98
N LEU A 66 2.54 -0.40 -6.52
CA LEU A 66 2.18 -0.24 -5.11
C LEU A 66 1.21 -1.34 -4.66
N LEU A 67 0.24 -1.75 -5.49
CA LEU A 67 -0.62 -2.88 -5.17
C LEU A 67 0.18 -4.18 -5.07
N LYS A 68 1.04 -4.49 -6.05
CA LYS A 68 1.91 -5.69 -6.02
C LYS A 68 2.78 -5.71 -4.77
N LEU A 69 3.32 -4.55 -4.39
CA LEU A 69 4.11 -4.42 -3.17
C LEU A 69 3.28 -4.66 -1.90
N ALA A 70 2.07 -4.11 -1.83
CA ALA A 70 1.14 -4.35 -0.73
C ALA A 70 0.81 -5.84 -0.57
N LEU A 71 0.48 -6.52 -1.66
CA LEU A 71 0.19 -7.97 -1.68
C LEU A 71 1.38 -8.81 -1.23
N ARG A 72 2.59 -8.49 -1.71
CA ARG A 72 3.81 -9.19 -1.28
C ARG A 72 4.00 -9.13 0.24
N PHE A 73 3.78 -7.96 0.86
CA PHE A 73 3.93 -7.82 2.30
C PHE A 73 2.80 -8.46 3.09
N LEU A 74 1.57 -8.46 2.56
CA LEU A 74 0.46 -9.22 3.13
C LEU A 74 0.75 -10.73 3.19
N GLU A 75 1.33 -11.27 2.12
CA GLU A 75 1.67 -12.70 2.06
C GLU A 75 2.85 -13.09 2.95
N GLN A 76 3.93 -12.32 2.90
CA GLN A 76 5.26 -12.76 3.37
C GLN A 76 5.84 -11.89 4.50
N GLY A 77 5.20 -10.79 4.85
CA GLY A 77 5.70 -9.84 5.85
C GLY A 77 5.52 -10.31 7.29
N SER A 78 6.21 -9.65 8.21
CA SER A 78 5.86 -9.65 9.63
C SER A 78 4.48 -9.03 9.86
N GLU A 79 3.87 -9.25 11.02
CA GLU A 79 2.56 -8.67 11.38
C GLU A 79 2.48 -7.16 11.09
N LYS A 80 3.51 -6.39 11.49
CA LYS A 80 3.56 -4.94 11.24
C LYS A 80 3.60 -4.61 9.75
N GLU A 81 4.32 -5.39 8.96
CA GLU A 81 4.40 -5.21 7.51
C GLU A 81 3.09 -5.59 6.82
N LYS A 82 2.43 -6.66 7.28
CA LYS A 82 1.10 -7.07 6.79
C LYS A 82 0.07 -5.98 7.03
N LEU A 83 0.00 -5.44 8.25
CA LEU A 83 -0.91 -4.33 8.58
C LEU A 83 -0.59 -3.06 7.77
N ALA A 84 0.69 -2.77 7.54
CA ALA A 84 1.08 -1.63 6.69
C ALA A 84 0.71 -1.86 5.23
N GLY A 85 0.91 -3.07 4.70
CA GLY A 85 0.52 -3.48 3.35
C GLY A 85 -0.99 -3.41 3.15
N ALA A 86 -1.76 -3.90 4.13
CA ALA A 86 -3.21 -3.82 4.14
C ALA A 86 -3.70 -2.36 4.08
N LYS A 87 -3.09 -1.46 4.85
CA LYS A 87 -3.41 -0.02 4.81
C LYS A 87 -3.08 0.62 3.46
N LEU A 88 -1.96 0.25 2.85
CA LEU A 88 -1.60 0.71 1.51
C LEU A 88 -2.61 0.20 0.46
N MET A 89 -3.03 -1.06 0.53
CA MET A 89 -4.08 -1.60 -0.35
C MET A 89 -5.41 -0.87 -0.13
N ALA A 90 -5.82 -0.65 1.12
CA ALA A 90 -7.03 0.08 1.44
C ALA A 90 -7.01 1.51 0.86
N SER A 91 -5.88 2.22 0.92
CA SER A 91 -5.79 3.57 0.34
C SER A 91 -5.79 3.58 -1.18
N LEU A 92 -5.29 2.53 -1.84
CA LEU A 92 -5.43 2.34 -3.28
C LEU A 92 -6.89 2.11 -3.67
N MET A 93 -7.60 1.25 -2.92
CA MET A 93 -9.02 0.92 -3.16
C MET A 93 -9.97 2.09 -2.85
N ALA A 94 -9.63 2.93 -1.88
CA ALA A 94 -10.41 4.11 -1.54
C ALA A 94 -10.05 5.34 -2.39
N SER A 95 -9.26 5.17 -3.45
CA SER A 95 -8.80 6.27 -4.31
C SER A 95 -9.77 6.57 -5.44
N GLU A 96 -9.38 7.52 -6.30
CA GLU A 96 -10.16 7.96 -7.47
C GLU A 96 -10.34 6.82 -8.48
N ASP A 97 -11.42 6.85 -9.25
CA ASP A 97 -11.80 5.78 -10.20
C ASP A 97 -10.68 5.39 -11.16
N VAL A 98 -9.86 6.36 -11.60
CA VAL A 98 -8.70 6.10 -12.47
C VAL A 98 -7.65 5.20 -11.81
N ILE A 99 -7.47 5.29 -10.50
CA ILE A 99 -6.59 4.39 -9.73
C ILE A 99 -7.22 3.01 -9.62
N LEU A 100 -8.52 2.94 -9.34
CA LEU A 100 -9.27 1.68 -9.26
C LEU A 100 -9.23 0.91 -10.57
N GLU A 101 -9.50 1.58 -11.69
CA GLU A 101 -9.41 1.00 -13.03
C GLU A 101 -7.99 0.45 -13.28
N ARG A 102 -6.97 1.22 -12.90
CA ARG A 102 -5.55 0.84 -13.08
C ARG A 102 -5.11 -0.37 -12.26
N ILE A 103 -5.76 -0.65 -11.13
CA ILE A 103 -5.41 -1.77 -10.26
C ILE A 103 -6.38 -2.95 -10.37
N SER A 104 -7.46 -2.82 -11.14
CA SER A 104 -8.56 -3.79 -11.22
C SER A 104 -8.12 -5.22 -11.48
N GLU A 105 -7.23 -5.46 -12.46
CA GLU A 105 -6.68 -6.78 -12.74
C GLU A 105 -5.94 -7.38 -11.53
N GLY A 106 -5.19 -6.55 -10.80
CA GLY A 106 -4.47 -6.96 -9.60
C GLY A 106 -5.39 -7.27 -8.42
N LEU A 107 -6.60 -6.72 -8.38
CA LEU A 107 -7.56 -7.01 -7.31
C LEU A 107 -8.07 -8.47 -7.38
N ILE A 108 -8.01 -9.10 -8.55
CA ILE A 108 -8.35 -10.52 -8.72
C ILE A 108 -7.35 -11.39 -7.94
N GLU A 109 -6.04 -11.11 -8.07
CA GLU A 109 -4.98 -11.77 -7.30
C GLU A 109 -5.12 -11.44 -5.81
N ALA A 110 -5.42 -10.17 -5.49
CA ALA A 110 -5.59 -9.71 -4.12
C ALA A 110 -6.65 -10.50 -3.36
N ARG A 111 -7.73 -10.92 -4.01
CA ARG A 111 -8.78 -11.75 -3.41
C ARG A 111 -8.23 -13.05 -2.83
N SER A 112 -7.34 -13.72 -3.55
CA SER A 112 -6.72 -14.97 -3.09
C SER A 112 -5.82 -14.72 -1.87
N VAL A 113 -5.01 -13.65 -1.92
CA VAL A 113 -4.11 -13.25 -0.83
C VAL A 113 -4.90 -12.94 0.45
N LEU A 114 -5.94 -12.10 0.32
CA LEU A 114 -6.76 -11.66 1.44
C LEU A 114 -7.56 -12.82 2.05
N SER A 115 -8.15 -13.69 1.21
CA SER A 115 -8.88 -14.87 1.69
C SER A 115 -7.98 -15.83 2.46
N LYS A 116 -6.77 -16.08 1.98
CA LYS A 116 -5.79 -16.90 2.70
C LYS A 116 -5.39 -16.27 4.03
N ALA A 117 -5.05 -14.99 4.03
CA ALA A 117 -4.63 -14.27 5.22
C ALA A 117 -5.74 -14.22 6.26
N SER A 118 -6.98 -13.97 5.85
CA SER A 118 -8.09 -13.86 6.78
C SER A 118 -8.46 -15.18 7.47
N LEU A 119 -8.29 -16.31 6.78
CA LEU A 119 -8.54 -17.64 7.34
C LEU A 119 -7.40 -18.16 8.22
N SER A 120 -6.16 -17.83 7.90
CA SER A 120 -4.99 -18.58 8.41
C SER A 120 -3.86 -17.76 8.99
N ASP A 121 -3.94 -16.41 8.96
CA ASP A 121 -2.90 -15.59 9.58
C ASP A 121 -2.92 -15.77 11.12
N PRO A 122 -1.77 -15.90 11.80
CA PRO A 122 -1.74 -16.02 13.25
C PRO A 122 -2.24 -14.77 13.99
N SER A 123 -2.08 -13.57 13.43
CA SER A 123 -2.52 -12.32 14.07
C SER A 123 -4.01 -12.07 13.83
N GLN A 124 -4.76 -11.83 14.90
CA GLN A 124 -6.17 -11.47 14.82
C GLN A 124 -6.37 -10.15 14.06
N ASP A 125 -5.53 -9.14 14.31
CA ASP A 125 -5.62 -7.84 13.64
C ASP A 125 -5.43 -7.98 12.13
N VAL A 126 -4.49 -8.83 11.70
CA VAL A 126 -4.28 -9.10 10.28
C VAL A 126 -5.49 -9.79 9.68
N ARG A 127 -6.06 -10.80 10.36
CA ARG A 127 -7.25 -11.50 9.88
C ARG A 127 -8.42 -10.54 9.68
N GLU A 128 -8.75 -9.74 10.69
CA GLU A 128 -9.87 -8.81 10.66
C GLU A 128 -9.74 -7.74 9.57
N VAL A 129 -8.54 -7.20 9.37
CA VAL A 129 -8.31 -6.21 8.30
C VAL A 129 -8.41 -6.88 6.93
N CYS A 130 -7.88 -8.09 6.77
CA CYS A 130 -7.97 -8.82 5.51
C CYS A 130 -9.41 -9.20 5.17
N ASP A 131 -10.21 -9.62 6.14
CA ASP A 131 -11.64 -9.88 5.96
C ASP A 131 -12.40 -8.64 5.50
N LYS A 132 -12.15 -7.48 6.12
CA LYS A 132 -12.78 -6.22 5.72
C LYS A 132 -12.41 -5.82 4.29
N LEU A 133 -11.13 -5.94 3.93
CA LEU A 133 -10.68 -5.66 2.56
C LEU A 133 -11.26 -6.64 1.55
N LEU A 134 -11.37 -7.91 1.92
CA LEU A 134 -11.94 -8.95 1.07
C LEU A 134 -13.41 -8.64 0.77
N ALA A 135 -14.19 -8.29 1.80
CA ALA A 135 -15.59 -7.90 1.65
C ALA A 135 -15.80 -6.72 0.70
N CYS A 136 -14.81 -5.83 0.54
CA CYS A 136 -14.89 -4.72 -0.40
C CYS A 136 -14.68 -5.12 -1.87
N ILE A 137 -14.09 -6.29 -2.16
CA ILE A 137 -13.77 -6.73 -3.53
C ILE A 137 -14.46 -8.04 -3.92
N THR A 138 -15.23 -8.64 -3.02
CA THR A 138 -16.11 -9.76 -3.32
C THR A 138 -17.54 -9.28 -3.51
N PRO A 139 -18.28 -9.81 -4.50
CA PRO A 139 -19.71 -9.58 -4.61
C PRO A 139 -20.42 -10.08 -3.34
N SER A 140 -21.39 -9.31 -2.84
CA SER A 140 -22.31 -9.71 -1.77
C SER A 140 -23.29 -10.78 -2.22
#